data_AF-A0A7V1ZV15-F1
#
_entry.id   AF-A0A7V1ZV15-F1
#
_cell.length_a   1.000
_cell.length_b   1.000
_cell.length_c   1.000
_cell.angle_alpha   90.00
_cell.angle_beta   90.00
_cell.angle_gamma   90.00
#
_symmetry.space_group_name_H-M   'P 1'
#
loop_
_entity.id
_entity.type
_entity.pdbx_description
1 polymer ?
#
loop_
_entity_poly.entity_id
_entity_poly.type
_entity_poly.pdbx_seq_one_letter_code
_entity_poly.pdbx_strand_id
1 'polypeptide(L)' 'MKIPGGKLSERHWQIIHYLRDRFAKKNEIPTVYETCEDNKIDLDDLERLFPDGYHRGAVKISGLRII' A
#
# COMPACT_ATOMS: atom_id res chain seq x y z
N MET A 1 -0.90 13.27 -1.68
CA MET A 1 -1.45 12.06 -2.31
C MET A 1 -2.16 12.43 -3.59
N LYS A 2 -1.53 12.13 -4.73
CA LYS A 2 -2.06 12.43 -6.06
C LYS A 2 -2.73 11.19 -6.65
N ILE A 3 -3.83 10.70 -6.06
CA ILE A 3 -4.58 9.58 -6.67
C ILE A 3 -5.33 10.12 -7.90
N PRO A 4 -5.20 9.49 -9.09
CA PRO A 4 -5.94 9.90 -10.28
C PRO A 4 -7.45 9.92 -10.01
N GLY A 5 -8.09 11.08 -10.20
CA GLY A 5 -9.53 11.25 -9.96
C GLY A 5 -9.97 11.29 -8.50
N GLY A 6 -9.04 11.29 -7.54
CA GLY A 6 -9.32 11.46 -6.11
C GLY A 6 -10.11 10.33 -5.45
N LYS A 7 -10.29 9.19 -6.14
CA LYS A 7 -11.04 8.04 -5.66
C LYS A 7 -10.14 6.81 -5.54
N LEU A 8 -10.23 6.11 -4.42
CA LEU A 8 -9.60 4.81 -4.23
C LEU A 8 -10.38 3.74 -5.00
N SER A 9 -9.72 3.03 -5.90
CA SER A 9 -10.27 1.83 -6.53
C SER A 9 -10.18 0.61 -5.60
N GLU A 10 -10.88 -0.47 -5.95
CA GLU A 10 -10.80 -1.76 -5.26
C GLU A 10 -9.35 -2.25 -5.07
N ARG A 11 -8.50 -2.03 -6.07
CA ARG A 11 -7.09 -2.41 -5.99
C ARG A 11 -6.33 -1.60 -4.94
N HIS A 12 -6.65 -0.32 -4.75
CA HIS A 12 -6.07 0.45 -3.65
C HIS A 12 -6.51 -0.11 -2.30
N TRP A 13 -7.80 -0.39 -2.15
CA TRP A 13 -8.36 -0.94 -0.92
C TRP A 13 -7.76 -2.30 -0.58
N GLN A 14 -7.54 -3.17 -1.57
CA GLN A 14 -6.85 -4.44 -1.36
C GLN A 14 -5.49 -4.26 -0.70
N ILE A 15 -4.65 -3.35 -1.22
CA ILE A 15 -3.33 -3.07 -0.65
C ILE A 15 -3.45 -2.46 0.75
N ILE A 16 -4.38 -1.53 0.95
CA ILE A 16 -4.62 -0.88 2.25
C ILE A 16 -5.03 -1.91 3.32
N HIS A 17 -5.97 -2.80 2.99
CA HIS A 17 -6.42 -3.86 3.89
C HIS A 17 -5.31 -4.85 4.19
N TYR A 18 -4.56 -5.27 3.16
CA TYR A 18 -3.39 -6.13 3.33
C TYR A 18 -2.37 -5.53 4.32
N LEU A 19 -2.01 -4.25 4.15
CA LEU A 19 -1.05 -3.57 5.04
C LEU A 19 -1.56 -3.51 6.49
N ARG A 20 -2.83 -3.18 6.69
CA ARG A 20 -3.46 -3.14 8.02
C ARG A 20 -3.49 -4.52 8.67
N ASP A 21 -3.88 -5.54 7.93
CA ASP A 21 -3.96 -6.91 8.44
C ASP A 21 -2.59 -7.49 8.76
N ARG A 22 -1.59 -7.22 7.91
CA ARG A 22 -0.21 -7.66 8.14
C ARG A 22 0.36 -7.02 9.39
N PHE A 23 0.15 -5.72 9.56
CA PHE A 23 0.57 -5.00 10.76
C PHE A 23 -0.18 -5.51 12.00
N ALA A 24 -1.50 -5.70 11.95
CA ALA A 24 -2.26 -6.21 13.08
C ALA A 24 -1.83 -7.63 13.52
N LYS A 25 -1.39 -8.47 12.58
CA LYS A 25 -0.98 -9.86 12.85
C LYS A 25 0.48 -9.99 13.30
N LYS A 26 1.38 -9.22 12.70
CA LYS A 26 2.84 -9.38 12.91
C LYS A 26 3.49 -8.21 13.66
N ASN A 27 2.74 -7.15 13.93
CA ASN A 27 3.24 -5.88 14.48
C ASN A 27 4.40 -5.29 13.65
N GLU A 28 4.39 -5.56 12.34
CA GLU A 28 5.44 -5.18 11.39
C GLU A 28 4.81 -4.71 10.08
N ILE A 29 5.34 -3.63 9.52
CA ILE A 29 4.94 -3.13 8.20
C ILE A 29 5.74 -3.92 7.16
N PRO A 30 5.09 -4.64 6.23
CA PRO A 30 5.81 -5.39 5.21
C PRO A 30 6.65 -4.46 4.34
N THR A 31 7.66 -5.01 3.69
CA THR A 31 8.41 -4.27 2.68
C THR A 31 7.58 -4.05 1.41
N VAL A 32 8.07 -3.18 0.52
CA VAL A 32 7.46 -3.00 -0.80
C VAL A 32 7.45 -4.31 -1.59
N TYR A 33 8.53 -5.10 -1.51
CA TYR A 33 8.66 -6.37 -2.21
C TYR A 33 7.69 -7.43 -1.68
N GLU A 34 7.59 -7.61 -0.35
CA GLU A 34 6.60 -8.52 0.23
C GLU A 34 5.16 -8.09 -0.11
N THR A 35 4.89 -6.78 -0.13
CA THR A 35 3.57 -6.27 -0.54
C THR A 35 3.27 -6.61 -2.00
N CYS A 36 4.24 -6.43 -2.88
CA CYS A 36 4.14 -6.78 -4.30
C CYS A 36 3.90 -8.28 -4.51
N GLU A 37 4.70 -9.12 -3.86
CA GLU A 37 4.61 -10.59 -3.95
C GLU A 37 3.28 -11.11 -3.41
N ASP A 38 2.91 -10.74 -2.17
CA ASP A 38 1.69 -11.24 -1.52
C ASP A 38 0.40 -10.77 -2.23
N ASN A 39 0.42 -9.61 -2.91
CA ASN A 39 -0.73 -9.07 -3.63
C ASN A 39 -0.72 -9.32 -5.14
N LYS A 40 0.31 -10.02 -5.64
CA LYS A 40 0.53 -10.28 -7.08
C LYS A 40 0.42 -8.98 -7.88
N ILE A 41 1.16 -7.96 -7.46
CA ILE A 41 1.28 -6.67 -8.14
C ILE A 41 2.75 -6.42 -8.42
N ASP A 42 3.08 -5.88 -9.59
CA ASP A 42 4.44 -5.41 -9.84
C ASP A 42 4.67 -4.01 -9.24
N LEU A 43 5.94 -3.58 -9.23
CA LEU A 43 6.31 -2.30 -8.64
C LEU A 43 5.71 -1.12 -9.41
N ASP A 44 5.68 -1.20 -10.74
CA ASP A 44 5.18 -0.14 -11.61
C ASP A 44 3.68 0.10 -11.40
N ASP A 45 2.89 -0.97 -11.28
CA ASP A 45 1.47 -0.90 -10.99
C ASP A 45 1.19 -0.42 -9.57
N LEU A 46 2.03 -0.80 -8.59
CA LEU A 46 1.94 -0.24 -7.24
C LEU A 46 2.18 1.28 -7.26
N GLU A 47 3.18 1.76 -8.00
CA GLU A 47 3.45 3.20 -8.16
C GLU A 47 2.32 3.93 -8.91
N ARG A 48 1.68 3.29 -9.88
CA ARG A 48 0.49 3.84 -10.56
C ARG A 48 -0.70 3.98 -9.61
N LEU A 49 -0.92 3.00 -8.74
CA LEU A 49 -1.96 3.08 -7.70
C LEU A 49 -1.60 4.13 -6.63
N PHE A 50 -0.33 4.19 -6.25
CA PHE A 50 0.14 5.11 -5.22
C PHE A 50 1.23 6.03 -5.77
N PRO A 51 0.88 7.13 -6.47
CA PRO A 51 1.88 8.00 -7.13
C PRO A 51 2.85 8.71 -6.19
N ASP A 52 2.56 8.74 -4.89
CA ASP A 52 3.48 9.24 -3.87
C ASP A 52 4.51 8.15 -3.43
N GLY A 53 4.38 6.93 -3.97
CA GLY A 53 5.18 5.73 -3.69
C GLY A 53 4.63 4.88 -2.54
N TYR A 54 5.33 3.79 -2.23
CA TYR A 54 4.95 2.86 -1.16
C TYR A 54 4.83 3.53 0.21
N HIS A 55 5.89 4.21 0.68
CA HIS A 55 5.91 4.79 2.02
C HIS A 55 5.01 6.03 2.17
N ARG A 56 5.14 7.01 1.26
CA ARG A 56 4.38 8.27 1.36
C ARG A 56 2.96 8.15 0.81
N GLY A 57 2.68 7.11 0.03
CA GLY A 57 1.35 6.74 -0.48
C GLY A 57 0.73 5.61 0.32
N ALA A 58 1.01 4.36 -0.05
CA ALA A 58 0.33 3.15 0.46
C ALA A 58 0.37 3.01 2.00
N VAL A 59 1.55 3.07 2.61
CA VAL A 59 1.73 2.92 4.07
C VAL A 59 1.02 4.07 4.80
N LYS A 60 1.25 5.32 4.36
CA LYS A 60 0.65 6.50 4.97
C LYS A 60 -0.88 6.50 4.93
N ILE A 61 -1.50 6.17 3.78
CA ILE A 61 -2.97 6.12 3.69
C ILE A 61 -3.56 4.96 4.49
N SER A 62 -2.78 3.91 4.72
CA SER A 62 -3.19 2.78 5.55
C SER A 62 -3.29 3.14 7.03
N GLY A 63 -2.86 4.35 7.44
CA GLY A 63 -2.82 4.81 8.83
C GLY A 63 -1.59 4.32 9.58
N LEU A 64 -0.60 3.79 8.85
CA LEU A 64 0.65 3.27 9.40
C LEU A 64 1.75 4.32 9.27
N ARG A 65 2.74 4.25 10.17
CA ARG A 65 3.90 5.13 10.15
C ARG A 65 5.14 4.29 10.43
N ILE A 66 6.14 4.43 9.56
CA ILE A 66 7.50 3.97 9.85
C ILE A 66 8.12 5.07 10.71
N ILE A 67 8.52 4.70 11.92
CA ILE A 67 9.23 5.56 12.87
C ILE A 67 10.72 5.39 12.64
#